data_AF-A0A966EQT6-F1
#
_entry.id   AF-A0A966EQT6-F1
#
_cell.length_a   1.000
_cell.length_b   1.000
_cell.length_c   1.000
_cell.angle_alpha   90.00
_cell.angle_beta   90.00
_cell.angle_gamma   90.00
#
_symmetry.space_group_name_H-M   'P 1'
#
loop_
_entity.id
_entity.type
_entity.pdbx_description
1 polymer ?
#
loop_
_entity_poly.entity_id
_entity_poly.type
_entity_poly.pdbx_seq_one_letter_code
_entity_poly.pdbx_strand_id
1 'polypeptide(L)'
;MTAGSVRVSLIEPFLGGSHRAWAQGWQSASRHSITIHGHAAAAWRWRMRGSAVTLAQALHDDVLAHGPPAALVATDMVDLAALLG
;
A
#
# COMPACT_ATOMS: atom_id res chain seq x y z
N MET A 1 -19.48 -2.29 21.07
CA MET A 1 -19.60 -2.34 19.60
C MET A 1 -18.21 -2.59 19.04
N THR A 2 -17.92 -3.78 18.54
CA THR A 2 -16.71 -3.96 17.72
C THR A 2 -16.97 -3.29 16.37
N ALA A 3 -16.10 -2.36 15.96
CA ALA A 3 -16.20 -1.76 14.65
C ALA A 3 -16.13 -2.86 13.57
N GLY A 4 -16.98 -2.76 12.54
CA GLY A 4 -17.04 -3.74 11.45
C GLY A 4 -15.74 -3.82 10.63
N SER A 5 -15.67 -4.78 9.71
CA SER A 5 -14.57 -4.85 8.75
C SER A 5 -14.56 -3.62 7.84
N VAL A 6 -13.37 -3.11 7.50
CA VAL A 6 -13.18 -1.95 6.61
C VAL A 6 -12.05 -2.23 5.63
N ARG A 7 -11.98 -1.44 4.54
CA ARG A 7 -10.89 -1.51 3.56
C ARG A 7 -9.73 -0.61 3.97
N VAL A 8 -8.51 -1.12 3.87
CA VAL A 8 -7.27 -0.39 4.11
C VAL A 8 -6.33 -0.62 2.92
N SER A 9 -5.79 0.45 2.37
CA SER A 9 -4.75 0.38 1.33
C SER A 9 -3.37 0.55 1.97
N LEU A 10 -2.50 -0.45 1.81
CA LEU A 10 -1.10 -0.40 2.23
C LEU A 10 -0.21 -0.08 1.03
N ILE A 11 0.62 0.96 1.14
CA ILE A 11 1.61 1.38 0.16
C ILE A 11 3.00 0.94 0.62
N GLU A 12 3.62 0.02 -0.13
CA GLU A 12 4.96 -0.51 0.15
C GLU A 12 5.81 -0.55 -1.14
N PRO A 13 6.66 0.46 -1.41
CA PRO A 13 7.39 0.58 -2.67
C PRO A 13 8.52 -0.42 -2.86
N PHE A 14 8.94 -1.13 -1.80
CA PHE A 14 10.01 -2.11 -1.81
C PHE A 14 9.56 -3.40 -1.09
N LEU A 15 8.60 -4.09 -1.70
CA LEU A 15 7.94 -5.27 -1.14
C LEU A 15 8.83 -6.52 -1.23
N GLY A 16 9.79 -6.66 -0.32
CA GLY A 16 10.68 -7.83 -0.19
C GLY A 16 11.05 -8.12 1.26
N GLY A 17 11.75 -9.25 1.50
CA GLY A 17 12.23 -9.63 2.83
C GLY A 17 11.19 -9.44 3.94
N SER A 18 11.58 -8.74 4.99
CA SER A 18 10.73 -8.40 6.15
C SER A 18 9.50 -7.56 5.77
N HIS A 19 9.59 -6.65 4.80
CA HIS A 19 8.45 -5.82 4.37
C HIS A 19 7.34 -6.69 3.77
N ARG A 20 7.71 -7.65 2.92
CA ARG A 20 6.75 -8.61 2.36
C ARG A 20 6.15 -9.50 3.45
N ALA A 21 6.98 -10.03 4.35
CA ALA A 21 6.51 -10.88 5.43
C ALA A 21 5.51 -10.16 6.34
N TRP A 22 5.80 -8.90 6.71
CA TRP A 22 4.90 -8.05 7.48
C TRP A 22 3.60 -7.74 6.72
N ALA A 23 3.69 -7.26 5.48
CA ALA A 23 2.53 -6.87 4.70
C ALA A 23 1.57 -8.04 4.46
N GLN A 24 2.09 -9.19 4.04
CA GLN A 24 1.30 -10.40 3.82
C GLN A 24 0.76 -11.00 5.12
N GLY A 25 1.56 -10.97 6.19
CA GLY A 25 1.12 -11.38 7.52
C GLY A 25 -0.06 -10.54 7.99
N TRP A 26 0.03 -9.20 7.87
CA TRP A 26 -1.06 -8.29 8.22
C TRP A 26 -2.30 -8.55 7.35
N GLN A 27 -2.14 -8.70 6.03
CA GLN A 27 -3.25 -9.03 5.14
C GLN A 27 -3.95 -10.34 5.53
N SER A 28 -3.20 -11.39 5.87
CA SER A 28 -3.77 -12.71 6.20
C SER A 28 -4.40 -12.80 7.60
N ALA A 29 -3.94 -11.99 8.55
CA ALA A 29 -4.33 -12.08 9.96
C ALA A 29 -5.27 -10.95 10.41
N SER A 30 -5.55 -9.99 9.54
CA SER A 30 -6.41 -8.85 9.84
C SER A 30 -7.90 -9.20 9.73
N ARG A 31 -8.72 -8.64 10.61
CA ARG A 31 -10.19 -8.61 10.45
C ARG A 31 -10.64 -7.62 9.35
N HIS A 32 -9.77 -6.67 9.00
CA HIS A 32 -9.97 -5.66 7.97
C HIS A 32 -9.39 -6.13 6.64
N SER A 33 -10.00 -5.74 5.53
CA SER A 33 -9.52 -6.07 4.19
C SER A 33 -8.32 -5.18 3.84
N ILE A 34 -7.13 -5.78 3.75
CA ILE A 34 -5.89 -5.07 3.42
C ILE A 34 -5.55 -5.31 1.94
N THR A 35 -5.52 -4.24 1.14
CA THR A 35 -4.99 -4.26 -0.22
C THR A 35 -3.55 -3.76 -0.21
N ILE A 36 -2.61 -4.57 -0.69
CA ILE A 36 -1.18 -4.22 -0.74
C ILE A 36 -0.86 -3.67 -2.13
N HIS A 37 -0.52 -2.39 -2.22
CA HIS A 37 0.04 -1.76 -3.41
C HIS A 37 1.54 -1.69 -3.22
N GLY A 38 2.26 -2.45 -4.04
CA GLY A 38 3.69 -2.53 -3.87
C GLY A 38 4.41 -3.07 -5.08
N HIS A 39 5.71 -3.11 -4.91
CA HIS A 39 6.64 -3.26 -6.01
C HIS A 39 7.73 -4.25 -5.63
N ALA A 40 8.16 -5.09 -6.58
CA ALA A 40 9.24 -6.05 -6.30
C ALA A 40 10.49 -5.31 -5.76
N ALA A 41 11.08 -5.87 -4.70
CA ALA A 41 12.26 -5.37 -4.01
C ALA A 41 13.54 -5.47 -4.86
N ALA A 42 13.60 -4.63 -5.89
CA ALA A 42 14.72 -4.43 -6.79
C ALA A 42 14.83 -2.94 -7.13
N ALA A 43 16.00 -2.51 -7.59
CA ALA A 43 16.24 -1.12 -8.02
C ALA A 43 15.85 -0.08 -6.94
N TRP A 44 16.29 -0.29 -5.70
CA TRP A 44 15.84 0.46 -4.51
C TRP A 44 15.84 1.99 -4.70
N ARG A 45 16.86 2.58 -5.33
CA ARG A 45 16.92 4.04 -5.60
C ARG A 45 15.74 4.53 -6.44
N TRP A 46 15.34 3.73 -7.42
CA TRP A 46 14.19 4.02 -8.27
C TRP A 46 12.88 3.82 -7.52
N ARG A 47 12.79 2.81 -6.65
CA ARG A 47 11.62 2.62 -5.80
C ARG A 47 11.41 3.82 -4.88
N MET A 48 12.43 4.31 -4.20
CA MET A 48 12.30 5.46 -3.28
C MET A 48 11.90 6.77 -3.97
N ARG A 49 12.27 6.98 -5.24
CA ARG A 49 12.11 8.28 -5.92
C ARG A 49 11.01 8.32 -6.98
N GLY A 50 10.72 7.18 -7.60
CA GLY A 50 9.85 7.10 -8.76
C GLY A 50 8.62 6.21 -8.57
N SER A 51 8.53 5.44 -7.46
CA SER A 51 7.40 4.54 -7.27
C SER A 51 6.09 5.29 -7.06
N ALA A 52 6.13 6.51 -6.50
CA ALA A 52 4.95 7.29 -6.12
C ALA A 52 3.94 7.38 -7.28
N VAL A 53 4.39 7.69 -8.50
CA VAL A 53 3.52 7.79 -9.69
C VAL A 53 2.81 6.45 -9.99
N THR A 54 3.57 5.36 -10.06
CA THR A 54 3.00 4.04 -10.37
C THR A 54 2.13 3.48 -9.25
N LEU A 55 2.45 3.80 -7.99
CA LEU A 55 1.65 3.39 -6.83
C LEU A 55 0.38 4.24 -6.70
N ALA A 56 0.45 5.53 -7.05
CA ALA A 56 -0.72 6.40 -7.15
C ALA A 56 -1.69 5.88 -8.22
N GLN A 57 -1.20 5.44 -9.37
CA GLN A 57 -2.03 4.79 -10.38
C GLN A 57 -2.69 3.52 -9.84
N ALA A 58 -1.91 2.63 -9.20
CA ALA A 58 -2.46 1.39 -8.63
C ALA A 58 -3.50 1.65 -7.51
N LEU A 59 -3.29 2.69 -6.70
CA LEU A 59 -4.25 3.13 -5.69
C LEU A 59 -5.51 3.73 -6.35
N HIS A 60 -5.33 4.57 -7.37
CA HIS A 60 -6.43 5.17 -8.12
C HIS A 60 -7.33 4.10 -8.75
N ASP A 61 -6.74 3.08 -9.37
CA ASP A 61 -7.49 1.98 -9.99
C ASP A 61 -8.30 1.18 -8.96
N ASP A 62 -7.73 0.91 -7.77
CA ASP A 62 -8.47 0.28 -6.66
C ASP A 62 -9.61 1.15 -6.15
N VAL A 63 -9.39 2.47 -6.02
CA VAL A 63 -10.42 3.43 -5.61
C VAL A 63 -11.56 3.49 -6.63
N LEU A 64 -11.26 3.46 -7.93
CA LEU A 64 -12.29 3.41 -8.97
C LEU A 64 -13.09 2.10 -8.92
N ALA A 65 -12.42 0.97 -8.66
CA ALA A 65 -13.06 -0.33 -8.64
C ALA A 65 -13.90 -0.59 -7.37
N HIS A 66 -13.51 -0.01 -6.24
CA HIS A 66 -13.99 -0.42 -4.91
C HIS A 66 -14.35 0.73 -3.98
N GLY A 67 -14.27 1.98 -4.45
CA GLY A 67 -14.47 3.20 -3.66
C GLY A 67 -13.26 3.56 -2.80
N PRO A 68 -13.26 4.70 -2.10
CA PRO A 68 -12.14 5.09 -1.25
C PRO A 68 -11.96 4.12 -0.07
N PRO A 69 -10.71 3.76 0.31
CA PRO A 69 -10.47 2.99 1.52
C PRO A 69 -10.79 3.83 2.76
N ALA A 70 -11.07 3.15 3.88
CA ALA A 70 -11.27 3.84 5.16
C ALA A 70 -9.95 4.37 5.76
N ALA A 71 -8.82 3.79 5.35
CA ALA A 71 -7.49 4.23 5.74
C ALA A 71 -6.46 3.94 4.64
N LEU A 72 -5.46 4.82 4.54
CA LEU A 72 -4.23 4.62 3.78
C LEU A 72 -3.09 4.45 4.78
N VAL A 73 -2.31 3.39 4.63
CA VAL A 73 -1.07 3.18 5.38
C VAL A 73 0.07 3.18 4.39
N ALA A 74 1.09 3.99 4.63
CA ALA A 74 2.26 4.10 3.79
C ALA A 74 3.51 3.84 4.62
N THR A 75 4.47 3.10 4.07
CA THR A 75 5.78 2.97 4.72
C THR A 75 6.63 4.22 4.48
N ASP A 76 7.66 4.42 5.30
CA ASP A 76 8.56 5.58 5.25
C ASP A 76 9.31 5.74 3.92
N MET A 77 9.35 4.67 3.12
CA MET A 77 10.04 4.59 1.84
C MET A 77 9.30 5.22 0.65
N VAL A 78 8.10 5.78 0.85
CA VAL A 78 7.34 6.44 -0.21
C VAL A 78 7.30 7.96 -0.02
N ASP A 79 7.49 8.70 -1.10
CA ASP A 79 7.13 10.12 -1.15
C ASP A 79 5.60 10.24 -1.15
N LEU A 80 5.03 10.43 0.06
CA LEU A 80 3.59 10.50 0.26
C LEU A 80 2.96 11.72 -0.40
N ALA A 81 3.69 12.85 -0.47
CA ALA A 81 3.18 14.05 -1.12
C ALA A 81 3.05 13.80 -2.63
N ALA A 82 4.09 13.26 -3.26
CA ALA A 82 4.04 12.92 -4.68
C ALA A 82 2.99 11.85 -5.02
N LEU A 83 2.68 10.96 -4.07
CA LEU A 83 1.64 9.93 -4.24
C LEU A 83 0.21 10.52 -4.24
N LEU A 84 -0.04 11.56 -3.44
CA LEU A 84 -1.37 12.14 -3.25
C LEU A 84 -1.71 13.27 -4.24
N GLY A 85 -0.71 13.81 -4.94
CA GLY A 85 -0.85 14.93 -5.88
C GLY A 85 -0.94 16.29 -5.20
#